data_AF-A0AAE6MHC0-F1
#
_entry.id   AF-A0AAE6MHC0-F1
#
_cell.length_a   1.000
_cell.length_b   1.000
_cell.length_c   1.000
_cell.angle_alpha   90.00
_cell.angle_beta   90.00
_cell.angle_gamma   90.00
#
_symmetry.space_group_name_H-M   'P 1'
#
loop_
_entity.id
_entity.type
_entity.pdbx_description
1 polymer ?
#
loop_
_entity_poly.entity_id
_entity_poly.type
_entity_poly.pdbx_seq_one_letter_code
_entity_poly.pdbx_strand_id
1 'polypeptide(L)'
;MSVTPSWCFNPQKTWTVALALKVKAGKYFGWGSVQGENEKGEQKLFERNSNNAGYGIGWSPRLVLERDIGDKSLQLFGGWDSTDPGRGVSRLRSAYYSPKTVDLNGSAITAGAALIF
;
A
#
# COMPACT_ATOMS: atom_id res chain seq x y z
N MET A 1 -2.30 -0.45 -11.55
CA MET A 1 -3.53 0.26 -11.97
C MET A 1 -4.53 0.22 -10.83
N SER A 2 -5.35 1.26 -10.67
CA SER A 2 -6.43 1.24 -9.67
C SER A 2 -7.69 1.94 -10.19
N VAL A 3 -8.84 1.40 -9.85
CA VAL A 3 -10.15 2.01 -10.11
C VAL A 3 -10.82 2.26 -8.76
N THR A 4 -11.44 3.43 -8.57
CA THR A 4 -12.10 3.78 -7.30
C THR A 4 -13.52 4.26 -7.58
N PRO A 5 -14.50 3.35 -7.77
CA PRO A 5 -15.90 3.75 -7.69
C PRO A 5 -16.21 4.38 -6.33
N SER A 6 -17.04 5.41 -6.36
CA SER A 6 -17.59 6.05 -5.18
C SER A 6 -19.11 6.18 -5.29
N TRP A 7 -19.78 6.06 -4.16
CA TRP A 7 -21.22 6.19 -4.02
C TRP A 7 -21.50 7.26 -2.96
N CYS A 8 -22.20 8.31 -3.35
CA CYS A 8 -22.63 9.38 -2.46
C CYS A 8 -24.06 9.12 -1.99
N PHE A 9 -24.28 9.07 -0.68
CA PHE A 9 -25.57 8.74 -0.09
C PHE A 9 -26.37 9.97 0.36
N ASN A 10 -25.72 11.13 0.47
CA ASN A 10 -26.36 12.31 1.03
C ASN A 10 -25.82 13.65 0.48
N PRO A 11 -25.94 13.90 -0.83
CA PRO A 11 -25.30 15.06 -1.47
C PRO A 11 -25.92 16.41 -1.12
N GLN A 12 -27.12 16.43 -0.53
CA GLN A 12 -27.88 17.67 -0.29
C GLN A 12 -27.81 18.19 1.15
N LYS A 13 -27.04 17.53 2.03
CA LYS A 13 -26.91 17.93 3.44
C LYS A 13 -25.56 18.61 3.66
N THR A 14 -25.43 19.32 4.78
CA THR A 14 -24.19 20.00 5.19
C THR A 14 -22.98 19.06 5.25
N TRP A 15 -23.22 17.77 5.47
CA TRP A 15 -22.22 16.73 5.35
C TRP A 15 -22.62 15.74 4.26
N THR A 16 -21.77 15.63 3.26
CA THR A 16 -21.83 14.62 2.22
C THR A 16 -21.16 13.34 2.73
N VAL A 17 -21.88 12.23 2.66
CA VAL A 17 -21.36 10.92 3.04
C VAL A 17 -21.18 10.10 1.78
N ALA A 18 -19.95 9.62 1.56
CA ALA A 18 -19.63 8.75 0.45
C ALA A 18 -18.89 7.48 0.91
N LEU A 19 -19.18 6.37 0.23
CA LEU A 19 -18.40 5.15 0.32
C LEU A 19 -17.60 5.02 -0.97
N ALA A 20 -16.30 4.79 -0.86
CA ALA A 20 -15.41 4.57 -1.99
C ALA A 20 -14.74 3.21 -1.85
N LEU A 21 -14.74 2.40 -2.91
CA LEU A 21 -14.02 1.13 -2.94
C LEU A 21 -12.89 1.24 -3.95
N LYS A 22 -11.64 1.33 -3.49
CA LYS A 22 -10.49 1.33 -4.39
C LYS A 22 -10.08 -0.10 -4.68
N VAL A 23 -10.24 -0.57 -5.91
CA VAL A 23 -9.67 -1.84 -6.37
C VAL A 23 -8.32 -1.56 -7.02
N LYS A 24 -7.28 -2.26 -6.61
CA LYS A 24 -5.92 -2.13 -7.08
C LYS A 24 -5.49 -3.46 -7.70
N ALA A 25 -4.89 -3.40 -8.86
CA ALA A 25 -4.22 -4.54 -9.47
C ALA A 25 -2.84 -4.09 -9.95
N GLY A 26 -1.82 -4.91 -9.68
CA GLY A 26 -0.44 -4.57 -10.01
C GLY A 26 0.40 -5.79 -10.28
N LYS A 27 1.38 -5.63 -11.15
CA LYS A 27 2.50 -6.55 -11.26
C LYS A 27 3.62 -6.00 -10.40
N TYR A 28 4.12 -6.82 -9.49
CA TYR A 28 5.16 -6.44 -8.56
C TYR A 28 6.48 -7.04 -9.05
N PHE A 29 7.49 -6.19 -9.11
CA PHE A 29 8.87 -6.58 -9.34
C PHE A 29 9.69 -6.05 -8.20
N GLY A 30 10.67 -6.83 -7.77
CA GLY A 30 11.67 -6.29 -6.86
C GLY A 30 13.04 -6.86 -7.14
N TRP A 31 13.99 -6.16 -6.56
CA TRP A 31 15.40 -6.41 -6.71
C TRP A 31 16.05 -6.26 -5.34
N GLY A 32 16.88 -7.23 -4.98
CA GLY A 32 17.63 -7.24 -3.74
C GLY A 32 19.10 -7.58 -4.01
N SER A 33 19.98 -6.92 -3.25
CA SER A 33 21.42 -7.21 -3.26
C SER A 33 21.91 -7.40 -1.83
N VAL A 34 22.70 -8.44 -1.59
CA VAL A 34 23.39 -8.66 -0.32
C VAL A 34 24.85 -8.32 -0.52
N GLN A 35 25.31 -7.31 0.23
CA GLN A 35 26.69 -6.84 0.22
C GLN A 35 27.25 -6.96 1.64
N GLY A 36 28.54 -7.26 1.75
CA GLY A 36 29.25 -7.26 3.02
C GLY A 36 30.73 -7.44 2.80
N GLU A 37 31.46 -7.74 3.87
CA GLU A 37 32.92 -7.82 3.87
C GLU A 37 33.35 -9.30 3.85
N ASN A 38 34.31 -9.65 2.98
CA ASN A 38 34.92 -10.98 2.98
C ASN A 38 35.93 -11.12 4.14
N GLU A 39 36.47 -12.32 4.35
CA GLU A 39 37.47 -12.59 5.42
C GLU A 39 38.76 -11.75 5.31
N LYS A 40 38.97 -11.05 4.19
CA LYS A 40 40.13 -10.19 3.92
C LYS A 40 39.84 -8.69 4.07
N GLY A 41 38.64 -8.32 4.50
CA GLY A 41 38.25 -6.92 4.64
C GLY A 41 37.80 -6.24 3.35
N GLU A 42 37.60 -7.00 2.26
CA GLU A 42 37.17 -6.44 0.97
C GLU A 42 35.65 -6.49 0.85
N GLN A 43 35.06 -5.39 0.38
CA GLN A 43 33.64 -5.35 0.04
C GLN A 43 33.33 -6.32 -1.10
N LYS A 44 32.43 -7.27 -0.84
CA LYS A 44 31.99 -8.28 -1.80
C LYS A 44 30.46 -8.29 -1.89
N LEU A 45 29.98 -8.35 -3.13
CA LEU A 45 28.59 -8.67 -3.41
C LEU A 45 28.40 -10.19 -3.26
N PHE A 46 27.64 -10.60 -2.26
CA PHE A 46 27.39 -12.01 -1.97
C PHE A 46 26.23 -12.58 -2.79
N GLU A 47 25.17 -11.79 -3.00
CA GLU A 47 24.01 -12.26 -3.74
C GLU A 47 23.32 -11.09 -4.46
N ARG A 48 22.77 -11.37 -5.65
CA ARG A 48 21.92 -10.45 -6.39
C ARG A 48 20.72 -11.21 -6.92
N ASN A 49 19.55 -10.99 -6.33
CA ASN A 49 18.31 -11.60 -6.76
C ASN A 49 17.37 -10.56 -7.33
N SER A 50 16.88 -10.81 -8.53
CA SER A 50 15.69 -10.17 -9.07
C SER A 50 14.60 -11.21 -9.12
N ASN A 51 13.43 -10.91 -8.57
CA ASN A 51 12.30 -11.82 -8.66
C ASN A 51 11.04 -11.05 -9.08
N ASN A 52 10.25 -11.70 -9.92
CA ASN A 52 8.90 -11.27 -10.19
C ASN A 52 8.04 -11.67 -8.99
N ALA A 53 7.67 -10.68 -8.19
CA ALA A 53 6.79 -10.84 -7.04
C ALA A 53 5.36 -11.25 -7.45
N GLY A 54 5.06 -11.24 -8.75
CA GLY A 54 3.82 -11.76 -9.33
C GLY A 54 2.76 -10.67 -9.49
N TYR A 55 1.53 -11.10 -9.73
CA TYR A 55 0.36 -10.23 -9.77
C TYR A 55 -0.27 -10.19 -8.39
N GLY A 56 -0.70 -9.00 -7.96
CA GLY A 56 -1.51 -8.84 -6.76
C GLY A 56 -2.76 -8.04 -7.07
N ILE A 57 -3.84 -8.39 -6.37
CA ILE A 57 -5.09 -7.68 -6.34
C ILE A 57 -5.33 -7.28 -4.88
N GLY A 58 -5.71 -6.04 -4.66
CA GLY A 58 -6.09 -5.52 -3.36
C GLY A 58 -7.33 -4.65 -3.48
N TRP A 59 -8.07 -4.53 -2.38
CA TRP A 59 -9.17 -3.60 -2.27
C TRP A 59 -9.02 -2.73 -1.04
N SER A 60 -9.44 -1.47 -1.15
CA SER A 60 -9.35 -0.51 -0.07
C SER A 60 -10.69 0.23 0.08
N PRO A 61 -11.64 -0.32 0.86
CA PRO A 61 -12.87 0.38 1.20
C PRO A 61 -12.55 1.59 2.07
N ARG A 62 -13.17 2.73 1.76
CA ARG A 62 -13.01 3.99 2.47
C ARG A 62 -14.36 4.67 2.62
N LEU A 63 -14.68 5.09 3.83
CA LEU A 63 -15.73 6.04 4.13
C LEU A 63 -15.15 7.45 3.99
N VAL A 64 -15.88 8.33 3.33
CA VAL A 64 -15.52 9.73 3.15
C VAL A 64 -16.68 10.58 3.66
N LEU A 65 -16.35 11.50 4.56
CA LEU A 65 -17.24 12.56 5.02
C LEU A 65 -16.71 13.87 4.46
N GLU A 66 -17.54 14.59 3.74
CA GLU A 66 -17.15 15.83 3.09
C GLU A 66 -18.08 16.95 3.53
N ARG A 67 -17.52 18.15 3.72
CA ARG A 67 -18.28 19.36 4.03
C ARG A 67 -17.67 20.56 3.35
N ASP A 68 -18.52 21.28 2.62
CA ASP A 68 -18.15 22.57 2.05
C ASP A 68 -18.11 23.67 3.14
N ILE A 69 -17.06 24.47 3.09
CA ILE A 69 -16.79 25.61 3.98
C ILE A 69 -16.33 26.78 3.10
N GLY A 70 -17.30 27.58 2.63
CA GLY A 70 -17.03 28.70 1.73
C GLY A 70 -16.62 28.22 0.34
N ASP A 71 -15.43 28.60 -0.09
CA ASP A 71 -14.78 28.20 -1.34
C ASP A 71 -13.97 26.90 -1.22
N LYS A 72 -13.96 26.27 -0.04
CA LYS A 72 -13.15 25.08 0.26
C LYS A 72 -14.01 23.89 0.63
N SER A 73 -13.47 22.69 0.50
CA SER A 73 -14.10 21.46 0.98
C SER A 73 -13.19 20.75 1.99
N LEU A 74 -13.74 20.42 3.16
CA LEU A 74 -13.10 19.60 4.17
C LEU A 74 -13.54 18.14 3.98
N GLN A 75 -12.59 17.26 3.71
CA GLN A 75 -12.81 15.82 3.63
C GLN A 75 -12.15 15.10 4.81
N LEU A 76 -12.91 14.28 5.51
CA LEU A 76 -12.43 13.28 6.45
C LEU A 76 -12.61 11.91 5.81
N PHE A 77 -11.58 11.08 5.81
CA PHE A 77 -11.66 9.74 5.28
C PHE A 77 -11.06 8.72 6.22
N GLY A 78 -11.68 7.56 6.28
CA GLY A 78 -11.24 6.41 7.05
C GLY A 78 -11.51 5.14 6.26
N GLY A 79 -10.62 4.16 6.34
CA GLY A 79 -10.81 2.91 5.63
C GLY A 79 -9.74 1.90 5.90
N TRP A 80 -9.83 0.79 5.18
CA TRP A 80 -8.93 -0.33 5.31
C TRP A 80 -8.31 -0.62 3.96
N ASP A 81 -7.06 -1.07 3.95
CA ASP A 81 -6.31 -1.42 2.76
C ASP A 81 -5.86 -2.87 2.86
N SER A 82 -6.44 -3.71 1.99
CA SER A 82 -6.14 -5.14 1.93
C SER A 82 -4.81 -5.44 1.21
N THR A 83 -4.15 -4.43 0.67
CA THR A 83 -2.96 -4.64 -0.16
C THR A 83 -1.85 -5.23 0.71
N ASP A 84 -1.38 -6.42 0.36
CA ASP A 84 -0.27 -7.11 1.01
C ASP A 84 1.01 -6.90 0.18
N PRO A 85 1.83 -5.88 0.50
CA PRO A 85 3.13 -5.68 -0.16
C PRO A 85 4.14 -6.78 0.23
N GLY A 86 3.85 -7.56 1.27
CA GLY A 86 4.73 -8.56 1.87
C GLY A 86 4.97 -9.79 1.02
N ARG A 87 3.97 -10.26 0.28
CA ARG A 87 4.10 -11.44 -0.60
C ARG A 87 5.23 -11.32 -1.62
N GLY A 88 5.46 -10.12 -2.14
CA GLY A 88 6.55 -9.88 -3.09
C GLY A 88 7.92 -9.85 -2.44
N VAL A 89 8.02 -9.22 -1.28
CA VAL A 89 9.27 -9.11 -0.50
C VAL A 89 9.71 -10.48 0.02
N SER A 90 8.79 -11.35 0.44
CA SER A 90 9.10 -12.71 0.87
C SER A 90 9.77 -13.55 -0.24
N ARG A 91 9.41 -13.31 -1.51
CA ARG A 91 10.02 -13.99 -2.67
C ARG A 91 11.38 -13.43 -3.09
N LEU A 92 11.79 -12.30 -2.52
CA LEU A 92 13.08 -11.64 -2.77
C LEU A 92 14.07 -11.88 -1.63
N ARG A 93 13.68 -12.65 -0.61
CA ARG A 93 14.57 -12.96 0.51
C ARG A 93 15.75 -13.78 0.05
N SER A 94 16.93 -13.26 0.35
CA SER A 94 18.21 -13.95 0.20
C SER A 94 18.27 -15.18 1.11
N ALA A 95 18.92 -16.23 0.64
CA ALA A 95 19.17 -17.45 1.42
C ALA A 95 20.16 -17.22 2.59
N TYR A 96 20.91 -16.11 2.59
CA TYR A 96 21.86 -15.77 3.65
C TYR A 96 21.18 -15.34 4.96
N TYR A 97 19.91 -14.95 4.94
CA TYR A 97 19.16 -14.59 6.13
C TYR A 97 18.17 -15.70 6.48
N SER A 98 18.33 -16.26 7.68
CA SER A 98 17.43 -17.30 8.21
C SER A 98 15.97 -16.80 8.14
N PRO A 99 15.00 -17.62 7.66
CA PRO A 99 13.64 -17.16 7.44
C PRO A 99 12.97 -16.82 8.77
N LYS A 100 13.08 -15.56 9.20
CA LYS A 100 12.19 -15.04 10.25
C LYS A 100 10.77 -15.10 9.70
N THR A 101 9.88 -15.82 10.37
CA THR A 101 8.43 -15.78 10.18
C THR A 101 7.91 -14.37 10.46
N VAL A 102 8.24 -13.43 9.59
CA VAL A 102 7.64 -12.10 9.55
C VAL A 102 6.46 -12.28 8.62
N ASP A 103 5.28 -12.41 9.22
CA ASP A 103 4.02 -12.27 8.51
C ASP A 103 3.99 -10.85 7.92
N LEU A 104 4.46 -10.73 6.68
CA LEU A 104 4.34 -9.47 5.93
C LEU A 104 2.94 -9.33 5.33
N ASN A 105 1.99 -10.21 5.69
CA ASN A 105 0.55 -10.14 5.45
C ASN A 105 -0.04 -8.92 6.21
N GLY A 106 0.39 -7.72 5.85
CA GLY A 106 -0.03 -6.48 6.48
C GLY A 106 -1.20 -5.87 5.76
N SER A 107 -2.36 -5.84 6.40
CA SER A 107 -3.42 -4.90 6.03
C SER A 107 -3.27 -3.61 6.81
N ALA A 108 -3.61 -2.46 6.22
CA ALA A 108 -3.47 -1.17 6.89
C ALA A 108 -4.83 -0.52 7.17
N ILE A 109 -5.02 0.02 8.37
CA ILE A 109 -6.07 1.02 8.61
C ILE A 109 -5.53 2.36 8.13
N THR A 110 -6.32 3.05 7.30
CA THR A 110 -6.01 4.37 6.78
C THR A 110 -7.00 5.37 7.35
N ALA A 111 -6.51 6.51 7.83
CA ALA A 111 -7.32 7.64 8.23
C ALA A 111 -6.62 8.92 7.77
N GLY A 112 -7.39 9.93 7.43
CA GLY A 112 -6.84 11.23 7.04
C GLY A 112 -7.88 12.30 6.92
N ALA A 113 -7.40 13.53 6.85
CA ALA A 113 -8.18 14.72 6.59
C ALA A 113 -7.51 15.48 5.43
N ALA A 114 -8.31 16.04 4.53
CA ALA A 114 -7.85 16.87 3.44
C ALA A 114 -8.69 18.14 3.38
N LEU A 115 -8.02 19.25 3.07
CA LEU A 115 -8.67 20.50 2.70
C LEU A 115 -8.45 20.68 1.19
N ILE A 116 -9.55 20.77 0.44
CA ILE A 116 -9.54 20.96 -1.01
C ILE A 116 -9.91 22.41 -1.29
N PHE A 117 -9.13 23.04 -2.17
CA PHE A 117 -9.27 24.43 -2.63
C PHE A 117 -9.72 24.44 -4.08
#